data_AF-A0A0G0PEG6-F1
#
_entry.id   AF-A0A0G0PEG6-F1
#
_cell.length_a   1.000
_cell.length_b   1.000
_cell.length_c   1.000
_cell.angle_alpha   90.00
_cell.angle_beta   90.00
_cell.angle_gamma   90.00
#
_symmetry.space_group_name_H-M   'P 1'
#
loop_
_entity.id
_entity.type
_entity.pdbx_description
1 polymer ?
#
loop_
_entity_poly.entity_id
_entity_poly.type
_entity_poly.pdbx_seq_one_letter_code
_entity_poly.pdbx_strand_id
1 'polypeptide(L)'
;MLEIDGGFHEKKTRRLPLRQLSTIRNTAMGMKLYFNGELRDPRPLRDLLASDTLDYLWEAKRGLARRLRLNEVELLPYQLEEACSILEYSLNPGQENVAFNLTLVAFALMPELMIHPRLPQGFSRRGMFAPPRTYQEFYSRIDELREEVQKIVAGQITPSDIRTDIKPSLWRTYAFFLTGYALPLKMPPSLDEQGDQLMQLFPG
;
A
#
# COMPACT_ATOMS: atom_id res chain seq x y z
N MET A 1 -9.35 20.67 -53.30
CA MET A 1 -10.17 20.94 -52.12
C MET A 1 -10.93 19.66 -51.82
N LEU A 2 -10.43 18.86 -50.89
CA LEU A 2 -11.04 17.63 -50.39
C LEU A 2 -10.72 17.62 -48.89
N GLU A 3 -11.71 18.02 -48.10
CA GLU A 3 -11.72 17.83 -46.65
C GLU A 3 -11.89 16.34 -46.40
N ILE A 4 -10.97 15.75 -45.64
CA ILE A 4 -11.15 14.40 -45.08
C ILE A 4 -11.23 14.58 -43.58
N ASP A 5 -12.44 14.33 -43.12
CA ASP A 5 -12.95 14.49 -41.77
C ASP A 5 -12.35 13.46 -40.80
N GLY A 6 -12.22 13.92 -39.55
CA GLY A 6 -12.46 13.16 -38.32
C GLY A 6 -11.96 11.72 -38.22
N GLY A 7 -10.80 11.54 -37.58
CA GLY A 7 -10.39 10.21 -37.16
C GLY A 7 -9.17 10.15 -36.25
N PHE A 8 -8.86 11.19 -35.47
CA PHE A 8 -7.97 11.02 -34.33
C PHE A 8 -8.72 10.18 -33.29
N HIS A 9 -8.62 8.86 -33.42
CA HIS A 9 -8.75 7.97 -32.29
C HIS A 9 -7.68 8.41 -31.29
N GLU A 10 -8.07 9.28 -30.36
CA GLU A 10 -7.46 9.38 -29.05
C GLU A 10 -7.36 7.93 -28.56
N LYS A 11 -6.16 7.35 -28.68
CA LYS A 11 -5.77 6.21 -27.87
C LYS A 11 -5.93 6.72 -26.45
N LYS A 12 -7.08 6.43 -25.83
CA LYS A 12 -7.32 6.61 -24.41
C LYS A 12 -6.11 5.97 -23.72
N THR A 13 -5.15 6.80 -23.33
CA THR A 13 -4.00 6.38 -22.55
C THR A 13 -4.60 5.76 -21.31
N ARG A 14 -4.45 4.44 -21.24
CA ARG A 14 -4.98 3.58 -20.18
C ARG A 14 -4.44 4.17 -18.87
N ARG A 15 -5.29 4.88 -18.13
CA ARG A 15 -4.96 5.28 -16.76
C ARG A 15 -4.91 3.97 -15.98
N LEU A 16 -3.70 3.53 -15.66
CA LEU A 16 -3.44 2.57 -14.58
C LEU A 16 -4.26 3.00 -13.34
N PRO A 17 -4.53 2.11 -12.38
CA PRO A 17 -5.05 2.52 -11.08
C PRO A 17 -3.98 3.30 -10.30
N LEU A 18 -3.66 4.50 -10.79
CA LEU A 18 -2.59 5.38 -10.36
C LEU A 18 -2.82 5.86 -8.93
N ARG A 19 -4.09 6.04 -8.54
CA ARG A 19 -4.44 6.63 -7.25
C ARG A 19 -4.00 5.75 -6.09
N GLN A 20 -4.46 4.49 -6.00
CA GLN A 20 -4.16 3.63 -4.86
C GLN A 20 -2.65 3.34 -4.71
N LEU A 21 -1.95 3.10 -5.83
CA LEU A 21 -0.50 2.93 -5.83
C LEU A 21 0.23 4.21 -5.41
N SER A 22 -0.19 5.37 -5.93
CA SER A 22 0.37 6.66 -5.51
C SER A 22 0.12 6.92 -4.03
N THR A 23 -1.06 6.57 -3.50
CA THR A 23 -1.37 6.72 -2.08
C THR A 23 -0.45 5.88 -1.22
N ILE A 24 -0.27 4.59 -1.54
CA ILE A 24 0.66 3.71 -0.82
C ILE A 24 2.08 4.28 -0.87
N ARG A 25 2.57 4.64 -2.06
CA ARG A 25 3.92 5.20 -2.25
C ARG A 25 4.13 6.48 -1.45
N ASN A 26 3.25 7.45 -1.62
CA ASN A 26 3.35 8.77 -0.96
C ASN A 26 3.24 8.60 0.56
N THR A 27 2.36 7.70 1.03
CA THR A 27 2.25 7.36 2.45
C THR A 27 3.57 6.77 2.96
N ALA A 28 4.15 5.80 2.25
CA ALA A 28 5.39 5.15 2.65
C ALA A 28 6.57 6.13 2.73
N MET A 29 6.72 6.98 1.71
CA MET A 29 7.77 8.02 1.67
C MET A 29 7.57 9.02 2.81
N GLY A 30 6.35 9.52 2.98
CA GLY A 30 6.00 10.45 4.06
C GLY A 30 6.23 9.87 5.45
N MET A 31 5.79 8.63 5.68
CA MET A 31 6.02 7.92 6.95
C MET A 31 7.51 7.67 7.20
N LYS A 32 8.31 7.33 6.19
CA LYS A 32 9.77 7.17 6.34
C LYS A 32 10.41 8.46 6.84
N LEU A 33 10.10 9.60 6.21
CA LEU A 33 10.62 10.90 6.64
C LEU A 33 10.15 11.27 8.06
N TYR A 34 8.89 10.96 8.40
CA TYR A 34 8.34 11.22 9.73
C TYR A 34 8.99 10.38 10.83
N PHE A 35 9.12 9.07 10.61
CA PHE A 35 9.72 8.14 11.56
C PHE A 35 11.20 8.44 11.80
N ASN A 36 11.91 8.95 10.78
CA ASN A 36 13.28 9.40 10.92
C ASN A 36 13.40 10.79 11.57
N GLY A 37 12.30 11.54 11.74
CA GLY A 37 12.34 12.91 12.25
C GLY A 37 12.98 13.90 11.27
N GLU A 38 12.90 13.61 9.97
CA GLU A 38 13.48 14.42 8.89
C GLU A 38 12.52 15.52 8.40
N LEU A 39 11.24 15.46 8.81
CA LEU A 39 10.25 16.48 8.48
C LEU A 39 10.36 17.69 9.42
N ARG A 40 10.75 18.84 8.87
CA ARG A 40 10.73 20.13 9.58
C ARG A 40 9.31 20.58 9.93
N ASP A 41 8.36 20.32 9.04
CA ASP A 41 6.93 20.58 9.22
C ASP A 41 6.15 19.30 8.87
N PRO A 42 5.44 18.68 9.84
CA PRO A 42 4.68 17.45 9.58
C PRO A 42 3.31 17.70 8.96
N ARG A 43 2.84 18.95 8.81
CA ARG A 43 1.50 19.26 8.28
C ARG A 43 1.22 18.63 6.91
N PRO A 44 2.10 18.74 5.89
CA PRO A 44 1.83 18.16 4.58
C PRO A 44 1.63 16.63 4.63
N LEU A 45 2.37 15.94 5.49
CA LEU A 45 2.16 14.51 5.72
C LEU A 45 0.81 14.25 6.38
N ARG A 46 0.45 15.01 7.42
CA ARG A 46 -0.84 14.83 8.09
C ARG A 46 -2.01 15.06 7.13
N ASP A 47 -1.90 16.02 6.23
CA ASP A 47 -2.91 16.28 5.20
C ASP A 47 -3.03 15.12 4.20
N LEU A 48 -1.91 14.58 3.72
CA LEU A 48 -1.87 13.38 2.87
C LEU A 48 -2.50 12.17 3.58
N LEU A 49 -2.12 11.94 4.85
CA LEU A 49 -2.63 10.85 5.65
C LEU A 49 -4.15 10.96 5.86
N ALA A 50 -4.62 12.17 6.14
CA ALA A 50 -6.04 12.44 6.39
C ALA A 50 -6.90 12.31 5.12
N SER A 51 -6.40 12.77 3.98
CA SER A 51 -7.16 12.86 2.73
C SER A 51 -7.11 11.59 1.88
N ASP A 52 -5.94 10.97 1.73
CA ASP A 52 -5.75 9.84 0.82
C ASP A 52 -5.57 8.52 1.55
N THR A 53 -4.72 8.48 2.58
CA THR A 53 -4.36 7.22 3.23
C THR A 53 -5.53 6.59 3.99
N LEU A 54 -6.28 7.39 4.74
CA LEU A 54 -7.46 6.89 5.47
C LEU A 54 -8.55 6.38 4.52
N ASP A 55 -8.75 7.08 3.39
CA ASP A 55 -9.69 6.68 2.34
C ASP A 55 -9.27 5.37 1.67
N TYR A 56 -7.97 5.21 1.36
CA TYR A 56 -7.41 3.97 0.84
C TYR A 56 -7.67 2.78 1.78
N LEU A 57 -7.43 2.95 3.09
CA LEU A 57 -7.67 1.91 4.08
C LEU A 57 -9.17 1.57 4.17
N TRP A 58 -10.06 2.56 4.05
CA TRP A 58 -11.49 2.33 4.00
C TRP A 58 -11.94 1.60 2.72
N GLU A 59 -11.38 1.94 1.56
CA GLU A 59 -11.56 1.21 0.31
C GLU A 59 -11.13 -0.26 0.43
N ALA A 60 -10.02 -0.55 1.10
CA ALA A 60 -9.57 -1.92 1.34
C ALA A 60 -10.58 -2.73 2.18
N LYS A 61 -11.15 -2.14 3.25
CA LYS A 61 -12.20 -2.81 4.06
C LYS A 61 -13.46 -3.06 3.25
N ARG A 62 -13.89 -2.09 2.43
CA ARG A 62 -15.07 -2.24 1.55
C ARG A 62 -14.85 -3.33 0.51
N GLY A 63 -13.64 -3.44 -0.05
CA GLY A 63 -13.29 -4.49 -0.99
C GLY A 63 -13.37 -5.88 -0.39
N LEU A 64 -12.86 -6.08 0.84
CA LEU A 64 -13.04 -7.35 1.57
C LEU A 64 -14.52 -7.67 1.77
N ALA A 65 -15.30 -6.71 2.29
CA ALA A 65 -16.73 -6.92 2.54
C ALA A 65 -17.50 -7.29 1.27
N ARG A 66 -17.14 -6.67 0.13
CA ARG A 66 -17.73 -7.00 -1.18
C ARG A 66 -17.40 -8.43 -1.60
N ARG A 67 -16.13 -8.84 -1.52
CA ARG A 67 -15.74 -10.19 -1.93
C ARG A 67 -16.30 -11.29 -1.02
N LEU A 68 -16.42 -11.03 0.28
CA LEU A 68 -17.07 -11.96 1.21
C LEU A 68 -18.52 -12.23 0.84
N ARG A 69 -19.26 -11.21 0.38
CA ARG A 69 -20.64 -11.37 -0.10
C ARG A 69 -20.74 -12.21 -1.37
N LEU A 70 -19.68 -12.26 -2.17
CA LEU A 70 -19.60 -13.01 -3.42
C LEU A 70 -19.04 -14.43 -3.22
N ASN A 71 -18.62 -14.80 -1.99
CA ASN A 71 -17.86 -16.03 -1.70
C ASN A 71 -16.54 -16.15 -2.51
N GLU A 72 -15.93 -15.03 -2.88
CA GLU A 72 -14.73 -14.94 -3.74
C GLU A 72 -13.45 -14.61 -2.95
N VAL A 73 -13.31 -15.12 -1.74
CA VAL A 73 -12.12 -14.82 -0.93
C VAL A 73 -11.38 -16.09 -0.56
N GLU A 74 -10.11 -16.10 -0.92
CA GLU A 74 -9.07 -16.91 -0.29
C GLU A 74 -8.06 -15.91 0.29
N LEU A 75 -7.78 -16.01 1.60
CA LEU A 75 -6.64 -15.30 2.17
C LEU A 75 -5.40 -16.01 1.68
N LEU A 76 -4.53 -15.27 0.99
CA LEU A 76 -3.34 -15.81 0.36
C LEU A 76 -2.50 -16.67 1.32
N PRO A 77 -2.35 -17.97 1.04
CA PRO A 77 -1.37 -18.80 1.72
C PRO A 77 0.02 -18.54 1.12
N TYR A 78 0.60 -17.37 1.41
CA TYR A 78 2.03 -17.08 1.25
C TYR A 78 2.72 -17.71 0.02
N GLN A 79 2.42 -17.22 -1.18
CA GLN A 79 3.20 -17.53 -2.38
C GLN A 79 3.44 -16.25 -3.17
N LEU A 80 4.72 -15.95 -3.44
CA LEU A 80 5.13 -14.75 -4.17
C LEU A 80 4.50 -14.70 -5.57
N GLU A 81 4.36 -15.85 -6.23
CA GLU A 81 3.73 -15.97 -7.55
C GLU A 81 2.24 -15.58 -7.54
N GLU A 82 1.48 -16.01 -6.52
CA GLU A 82 0.08 -15.62 -6.33
C GLU A 82 -0.03 -14.11 -6.02
N ALA A 83 0.89 -13.59 -5.19
CA ALA A 83 0.98 -12.18 -4.89
C ALA A 83 1.23 -11.34 -6.16
N CYS A 84 2.19 -11.74 -7.01
CA CYS A 84 2.44 -11.11 -8.30
C CYS A 84 1.21 -11.18 -9.22
N SER A 85 0.55 -12.34 -9.31
CA SER A 85 -0.65 -12.51 -10.14
C SER A 85 -1.80 -11.59 -9.71
N ILE A 86 -2.00 -11.39 -8.40
CA ILE A 86 -3.00 -10.46 -7.88
C ILE A 86 -2.63 -9.01 -8.16
N LEU A 87 -1.34 -8.67 -8.08
CA LEU A 87 -0.87 -7.34 -8.45
C LEU A 87 -1.10 -7.08 -9.93
N GLU A 88 -0.64 -7.96 -10.82
CA GLU A 88 -0.89 -7.88 -12.27
C GLU A 88 -2.37 -7.72 -12.59
N TYR A 89 -3.22 -8.56 -11.97
CA TYR A 89 -4.66 -8.45 -12.09
C TYR A 89 -5.14 -7.05 -11.71
N SER A 90 -4.67 -6.52 -10.58
CA SER A 90 -5.08 -5.22 -10.04
C SER A 90 -4.57 -4.03 -10.85
N LEU A 91 -3.49 -4.19 -11.63
CA LEU A 91 -2.93 -3.15 -12.50
C LEU A 91 -3.72 -3.00 -13.81
N ASN A 92 -4.56 -3.98 -14.16
CA ASN A 92 -5.37 -3.90 -15.38
C ASN A 92 -6.39 -2.75 -15.29
N PRO A 93 -6.71 -2.07 -16.42
CA PRO A 93 -7.76 -1.06 -16.43
C PRO A 93 -9.14 -1.62 -16.07
N GLY A 94 -9.95 -0.83 -15.36
CA GLY A 94 -11.34 -1.19 -15.03
C GLY A 94 -11.48 -2.14 -13.84
N GLN A 95 -10.38 -2.40 -13.12
CA GLN A 95 -10.36 -3.33 -12.01
C GLN A 95 -10.98 -2.74 -10.76
N GLU A 96 -11.78 -3.55 -10.08
CA GLU A 96 -12.42 -3.21 -8.82
C GLU A 96 -11.62 -3.81 -7.65
N ASN A 97 -11.79 -3.23 -6.46
CA ASN A 97 -11.15 -3.71 -5.22
C ASN A 97 -9.61 -3.62 -5.22
N VAL A 98 -9.03 -2.72 -6.02
CA VAL A 98 -7.57 -2.51 -6.10
C VAL A 98 -6.95 -2.28 -4.72
N ALA A 99 -7.53 -1.41 -3.88
CA ALA A 99 -7.04 -1.16 -2.53
C ALA A 99 -7.05 -2.42 -1.65
N PHE A 100 -8.05 -3.29 -1.80
CA PHE A 100 -8.12 -4.55 -1.09
C PHE A 100 -7.02 -5.51 -1.55
N ASN A 101 -6.87 -5.69 -2.87
CA ASN A 101 -5.85 -6.57 -3.44
C ASN A 101 -4.44 -6.12 -3.05
N LEU A 102 -4.14 -4.82 -3.16
CA LEU A 102 -2.86 -4.26 -2.73
C LEU A 102 -2.60 -4.47 -1.23
N THR A 103 -3.62 -4.27 -0.40
CA THR A 103 -3.54 -4.51 1.05
C THR A 103 -3.30 -5.98 1.38
N LEU A 104 -3.98 -6.88 0.67
CA LEU A 104 -3.81 -8.33 0.81
C LEU A 104 -2.38 -8.76 0.49
N VAL A 105 -1.84 -8.28 -0.63
CA VAL A 105 -0.48 -8.59 -1.05
C VAL A 105 0.55 -7.97 -0.09
N ALA A 106 0.34 -6.73 0.35
CA ALA A 106 1.22 -6.09 1.33
C ALA A 106 1.26 -6.90 2.64
N PHE A 107 0.12 -7.29 3.21
CA PHE A 107 0.12 -8.13 4.42
C PHE A 107 0.81 -9.48 4.22
N ALA A 108 0.64 -10.12 3.07
CA ALA A 108 1.27 -11.40 2.75
C ALA A 108 2.81 -11.29 2.71
N LEU A 109 3.35 -10.19 2.18
CA LEU A 109 4.78 -10.02 1.92
C LEU A 109 5.53 -9.24 3.01
N MET A 110 4.82 -8.62 3.97
CA MET A 110 5.43 -7.93 5.11
C MET A 110 6.50 -8.77 5.84
N PRO A 111 6.30 -10.07 6.13
CA PRO A 111 7.33 -10.88 6.79
C PRO A 111 8.62 -11.06 6.01
N GLU A 112 8.58 -10.97 4.67
CA GLU A 112 9.76 -11.14 3.82
C GLU A 112 10.48 -9.82 3.57
N LEU A 113 9.71 -8.76 3.29
CA LEU A 113 10.25 -7.51 2.80
C LEU A 113 10.72 -6.58 3.92
N MET A 114 10.30 -6.82 5.17
CA MET A 114 10.62 -5.93 6.29
C MET A 114 11.72 -6.51 7.18
N ILE A 115 12.96 -6.12 6.89
CA ILE A 115 14.13 -6.34 7.76
C ILE A 115 14.53 -4.98 8.34
N HIS A 116 14.26 -4.74 9.63
CA HIS A 116 14.61 -3.47 10.27
C HIS A 116 15.89 -3.61 11.12
N PRO A 117 16.87 -2.68 11.04
CA PRO A 117 18.12 -2.75 11.81
C PRO A 117 17.94 -2.75 13.33
N ARG A 118 16.87 -2.10 13.84
CA ARG A 118 16.49 -2.16 15.28
C ARG A 118 15.71 -3.43 15.66
N LEU A 119 15.40 -4.29 14.69
CA LEU A 119 14.74 -5.59 14.90
C LEU A 119 15.55 -6.70 14.19
N PRO A 120 16.86 -6.83 14.46
CA PRO A 120 17.70 -7.78 13.75
C PRO A 120 17.32 -9.21 14.19
N GLN A 121 16.69 -9.96 13.28
CA GLN A 121 16.44 -11.41 13.37
C GLN A 121 15.28 -11.95 14.25
N GLY A 122 14.31 -11.16 14.72
CA GLY A 122 13.43 -11.62 15.83
C GLY A 122 11.91 -11.70 15.64
N PHE A 123 11.26 -10.81 14.88
CA PHE A 123 9.79 -10.84 14.72
C PHE A 123 9.42 -11.44 13.37
N SER A 124 9.57 -12.76 13.31
CA SER A 124 9.53 -13.63 12.13
C SER A 124 8.19 -13.67 11.39
N ARG A 125 8.17 -14.46 10.29
CA ARG A 125 7.02 -15.08 9.60
C ARG A 125 5.85 -15.57 10.50
N ARG A 126 6.02 -15.63 11.83
CA ARG A 126 4.99 -16.00 12.84
C ARG A 126 4.78 -14.96 13.97
N GLY A 127 5.41 -13.77 13.88
CA GLY A 127 5.44 -12.74 14.93
C GLY A 127 4.70 -11.44 14.56
N MET A 128 5.34 -10.29 14.82
CA MET A 128 4.74 -8.95 14.70
C MET A 128 4.20 -8.65 13.29
N PHE A 129 4.83 -9.18 12.24
CA PHE A 129 4.44 -8.92 10.85
C PHE A 129 3.71 -10.10 10.20
N ALA A 130 3.28 -11.10 10.98
CA ALA A 130 2.57 -12.24 10.43
C ALA A 130 1.31 -11.80 9.67
N PRO A 131 1.04 -12.39 8.50
CA PRO A 131 -0.17 -12.07 7.73
C PRO A 131 -1.42 -12.49 8.52
N PRO A 132 -2.54 -11.78 8.34
CA PRO A 132 -3.82 -12.18 8.91
C PRO A 132 -4.26 -13.53 8.32
N ARG A 133 -4.69 -14.46 9.17
CA ARG A 133 -5.12 -15.81 8.80
C ARG A 133 -6.63 -15.94 8.64
N THR A 134 -7.37 -14.98 9.17
CA THR A 134 -8.84 -14.94 9.11
C THR A 134 -9.31 -13.59 8.59
N TYR A 135 -10.54 -13.53 8.05
CA TYR A 135 -11.13 -12.26 7.60
C TYR A 135 -11.30 -11.27 8.75
N GLN A 136 -11.60 -11.77 9.94
CA GLN A 136 -11.67 -10.96 11.15
C GLN A 136 -10.31 -10.36 11.49
N GLU A 137 -9.23 -11.16 11.46
CA GLU A 137 -7.87 -10.66 11.65
C GLU A 137 -7.49 -9.62 10.58
N PHE A 138 -7.86 -9.84 9.31
CA PHE A 138 -7.60 -8.88 8.24
C PHE A 138 -8.30 -7.55 8.49
N TYR A 139 -9.58 -7.60 8.88
CA TYR A 139 -10.37 -6.42 9.20
C TYR A 139 -9.78 -5.66 10.40
N SER A 140 -9.43 -6.39 11.47
CA SER A 140 -8.77 -5.84 12.66
C SER A 140 -7.41 -5.24 12.34
N ARG A 141 -6.64 -5.83 11.42
CA ARG A 141 -5.36 -5.25 10.95
C ARG A 141 -5.58 -3.93 10.23
N ILE A 142 -6.59 -3.82 9.37
CA ILE A 142 -6.86 -2.53 8.74
C ILE A 142 -7.33 -1.48 9.76
N ASP A 143 -8.14 -1.86 10.74
CA ASP A 143 -8.53 -0.91 11.81
C ASP A 143 -7.35 -0.46 12.65
N GLU A 144 -6.42 -1.36 12.97
CA GLU A 144 -5.14 -1.01 13.60
C GLU A 144 -4.35 0.01 12.76
N LEU A 145 -4.20 -0.22 11.44
CA LEU A 145 -3.54 0.74 10.55
C LEU A 145 -4.23 2.11 10.58
N ARG A 146 -5.57 2.13 10.55
CA ARG A 146 -6.36 3.36 10.57
C ARG A 146 -6.20 4.12 11.87
N GLU A 147 -6.26 3.44 13.01
CA GLU A 147 -6.08 4.05 14.32
C GLU A 147 -4.70 4.69 14.46
N GLU A 148 -3.63 4.00 14.04
CA GLU A 148 -2.27 4.55 14.10
C GLU A 148 -2.10 5.74 13.15
N VAL A 149 -2.66 5.68 11.94
CA VAL A 149 -2.68 6.83 11.01
C VAL A 149 -3.45 8.01 11.61
N GLN A 150 -4.62 7.78 12.21
CA GLN A 150 -5.42 8.82 12.86
C GLN A 150 -4.66 9.49 14.03
N LYS A 151 -3.93 8.71 14.83
CA LYS A 151 -3.08 9.24 15.90
C LYS A 151 -1.96 10.14 15.34
N ILE A 152 -1.35 9.78 14.21
CA ILE A 152 -0.35 10.64 13.54
C ILE A 152 -1.00 11.93 13.01
N VAL A 153 -2.15 11.82 12.34
CA VAL A 153 -2.93 12.97 11.84
C VAL A 153 -3.28 13.93 12.98
N ALA A 154 -3.75 13.41 14.10
CA ALA A 154 -4.08 14.19 15.30
C ALA A 154 -2.84 14.72 16.06
N GLY A 155 -1.63 14.35 15.64
CA GLY A 155 -0.39 14.75 16.31
C GLY A 155 -0.14 14.08 17.66
N GLN A 156 -0.85 12.99 17.97
CA GLN A 156 -0.71 12.22 19.21
C GLN A 156 0.51 11.29 19.21
N ILE A 157 1.07 11.01 18.03
CA ILE A 157 2.32 10.27 17.85
C ILE A 157 3.34 11.22 17.25
N THR A 158 4.41 11.50 17.97
CA THR A 158 5.52 12.35 17.51
C THR A 158 6.75 11.51 17.11
N PRO A 159 7.67 12.06 16.30
CA PRO A 159 8.92 11.36 15.97
C PRO A 159 9.76 10.98 17.20
N SER A 160 9.68 11.76 18.29
CA SER A 160 10.31 11.43 19.57
C SER A 160 9.71 10.15 20.19
N ASP A 161 8.39 10.01 20.19
CA ASP A 161 7.71 8.84 20.78
C ASP A 161 8.09 7.53 20.07
N ILE A 162 8.28 7.60 18.75
CA ILE A 162 8.68 6.48 17.89
C ILE A 162 10.08 5.95 18.25
N ARG A 163 10.96 6.83 18.72
CA ARG A 163 12.35 6.47 19.06
C ARG A 163 12.48 5.86 20.46
N THR A 164 11.54 6.16 21.36
CA THR A 164 11.62 5.80 22.77
C THR A 164 10.79 4.56 23.14
N ASP A 165 9.71 4.27 22.42
CA ASP A 165 8.82 3.14 22.72
C ASP A 165 8.54 2.29 21.47
N ILE A 166 8.72 0.97 21.59
CA ILE A 166 8.41 0.03 20.50
C ILE A 166 6.92 -0.31 20.60
N LYS A 167 6.07 0.57 20.06
CA LYS A 167 4.64 0.30 19.89
C LYS A 167 4.43 -0.65 18.70
N PRO A 168 4.02 -1.92 18.91
CA PRO A 168 3.97 -2.90 17.83
C PRO A 168 2.99 -2.54 16.70
N SER A 169 1.85 -1.93 17.03
CA SER A 169 0.85 -1.47 16.03
C SER A 169 1.42 -0.41 15.10
N LEU A 170 2.17 0.55 15.66
CA LEU A 170 2.80 1.62 14.91
C LEU A 170 3.90 1.10 13.97
N TRP A 171 4.72 0.16 14.45
CA TRP A 171 5.74 -0.48 13.63
C TRP A 171 5.15 -1.35 12.52
N ARG A 172 4.05 -2.08 12.79
CA ARG A 172 3.29 -2.78 11.74
C ARG A 172 2.74 -1.82 10.71
N THR A 173 2.23 -0.67 11.14
CA THR A 173 1.69 0.35 10.24
C THR A 173 2.79 0.89 9.31
N TYR A 174 3.93 1.23 9.88
CA TYR A 174 5.09 1.66 9.09
C TYR A 174 5.56 0.58 8.11
N ALA A 175 5.70 -0.66 8.58
CA ALA A 175 6.11 -1.80 7.79
C ALA A 175 5.13 -2.10 6.65
N PHE A 176 3.82 -1.96 6.88
CA PHE A 176 2.79 -2.18 5.87
C PHE A 176 2.97 -1.23 4.67
N PHE A 177 3.10 0.07 4.91
CA PHE A 177 3.25 1.04 3.83
C PHE A 177 4.58 0.89 3.10
N LEU A 178 5.68 0.62 3.82
CA LEU A 178 6.97 0.33 3.19
C LEU A 178 6.93 -0.94 2.33
N THR A 179 6.25 -1.99 2.79
CA THR A 179 6.04 -3.21 2.01
C THR A 179 5.27 -2.89 0.75
N GLY A 180 4.15 -2.16 0.87
CA GLY A 180 3.35 -1.71 -0.26
C GLY A 180 4.15 -0.92 -1.31
N TYR A 181 5.04 -0.04 -0.86
CA TYR A 181 5.96 0.70 -1.74
C TYR A 181 6.98 -0.22 -2.44
N ALA A 182 7.43 -1.29 -1.79
CA ALA A 182 8.38 -2.24 -2.35
C ALA A 182 7.74 -3.22 -3.35
N LEU A 183 6.41 -3.40 -3.35
CA LEU A 183 5.71 -4.37 -4.20
C LEU A 183 6.04 -4.23 -5.70
N PRO A 184 5.97 -3.02 -6.31
CA PRO A 184 6.27 -2.88 -7.73
C PRO A 184 7.73 -3.17 -8.09
N LEU A 185 8.65 -2.99 -7.14
CA LEU A 185 10.11 -3.18 -7.34
C LEU A 185 10.55 -4.64 -7.25
N LYS A 186 9.65 -5.55 -6.87
CA LYS A 186 9.93 -6.99 -6.67
C LYS A 186 9.24 -7.88 -7.69
N MET A 187 8.52 -7.28 -8.64
CA MET A 187 7.85 -8.02 -9.71
C MET A 187 8.82 -8.34 -10.86
N PRO A 188 8.64 -9.46 -11.57
CA PRO A 188 9.51 -9.84 -12.69
C PRO A 188 9.48 -8.81 -13.84
N PRO A 189 10.57 -8.70 -14.62
CA PRO A 189 10.84 -7.60 -15.55
C PRO A 189 9.85 -7.43 -16.73
N SER A 190 8.92 -8.36 -16.96
CA SER A 190 7.80 -8.13 -17.89
C SER A 190 6.86 -7.02 -17.42
N LEU A 191 6.97 -6.59 -16.16
CA LEU A 191 6.28 -5.46 -15.57
C LEU A 191 7.17 -4.22 -15.42
N ASP A 192 8.50 -4.35 -15.60
CA ASP A 192 9.44 -3.22 -15.56
C ASP A 192 9.20 -2.26 -16.73
N GLU A 193 8.74 -2.72 -17.90
CA GLU A 193 8.38 -1.80 -19.00
C GLU A 193 7.18 -0.89 -18.65
N GLN A 194 6.30 -1.31 -17.74
CA GLN A 194 5.21 -0.48 -17.20
C GLN A 194 5.63 0.26 -15.91
N GLY A 195 6.51 -0.34 -15.11
CA GLY A 195 7.14 0.26 -13.94
C GLY A 195 8.05 1.43 -14.29
N ASP A 196 8.81 1.33 -15.38
CA ASP A 196 9.64 2.40 -15.94
C ASP A 196 8.79 3.54 -16.50
N GLN A 197 7.63 3.26 -17.11
CA GLN A 197 6.67 4.32 -17.48
C GLN A 197 6.03 4.98 -16.25
N LEU A 198 5.75 4.23 -15.18
CA LEU A 198 5.29 4.75 -13.89
C LEU A 198 6.36 5.60 -13.17
N MET A 199 7.64 5.25 -13.34
CA MET A 199 8.79 5.98 -12.79
C MET A 199 9.16 7.21 -13.64
N GLN A 200 8.98 7.15 -14.96
CA GLN A 200 9.24 8.27 -15.89
C GLN A 200 8.18 9.38 -15.82
N LEU A 201 6.95 9.08 -15.40
CA LEU A 201 5.90 10.10 -15.24
C LEU A 201 6.09 11.02 -14.03
N PHE A 202 6.98 10.68 -13.08
CA PHE A 202 7.19 11.44 -11.86
C PHE A 202 8.66 11.37 -11.41
N PRO A 203 9.53 12.25 -11.96
CA PRO A 203 10.94 12.29 -11.60
C PRO A 203 11.09 12.71 -10.13
N GLY A 204 12.07 12.11 -9.46
CA GLY A 204 12.53 12.51 -8.14
C GLY A 204 13.25 13.84 -8.14
#